data_AF-A0A1G6LAJ5-F1
#
_entry.id   AF-A0A1G6LAJ5-F1
#
_cell.length_a   1.000
_cell.length_b   1.000
_cell.length_c   1.000
_cell.angle_alpha   90.00
_cell.angle_beta   90.00
_cell.angle_gamma   90.00
#
_symmetry.space_group_name_H-M   'P 1'
#
loop_
_entity.id
_entity.type
_entity.pdbx_description
1 polymer ?
#
loop_
_entity_poly.entity_id
_entity_poly.type
_entity_poly.pdbx_seq_one_letter_code
_entity_poly.pdbx_strand_id
1 'polypeptide(L)' 'MKERFVPTEYQCQHCQGRFLMEEYPADRCWYCGSERILDRRTLRNPTETSSSKIP' A
#
# COMPACT_ATOMS: atom_id res chain seq x y z
N MET A 1 -9.93 -24.29 -6.39
CA MET A 1 -8.58 -23.73 -6.15
C MET A 1 -8.75 -22.69 -5.07
N LYS A 2 -8.09 -22.81 -3.91
CA LYS A 2 -8.15 -21.74 -2.89
C LYS A 2 -7.23 -20.62 -3.39
N GLU A 3 -7.81 -19.59 -4.00
CA GLU A 3 -7.11 -18.34 -4.23
C GLU A 3 -6.53 -17.91 -2.88
N ARG A 4 -5.20 -17.93 -2.81
CA ARG A 4 -4.47 -17.59 -1.59
C ARG A 4 -4.57 -16.07 -1.48
N PHE A 5 -5.53 -15.60 -0.69
CA PHE A 5 -5.57 -14.20 -0.34
C PHE A 5 -4.26 -13.87 0.39
N VAL A 6 -3.44 -13.00 -0.20
CA VAL A 6 -2.15 -12.63 0.38
C VAL A 6 -2.39 -11.37 1.21
N PRO A 7 -2.28 -11.44 2.55
CA PRO A 7 -2.42 -10.27 3.40
C PRO A 7 -1.42 -9.19 2.96
N THR A 8 -1.91 -7.97 2.87
CA THR A 8 -1.16 -6.83 2.36
C THR A 8 -0.83 -5.90 3.53
N GLU A 9 0.45 -5.59 3.72
CA GLU A 9 0.95 -4.79 4.84
C GLU A 9 1.02 -3.32 4.43
N TYR A 10 0.31 -2.48 5.16
CA TYR A 10 0.28 -1.04 4.98
C TYR A 10 1.04 -0.32 6.08
N GLN A 11 1.70 0.78 5.74
CA GLN A 11 2.36 1.70 6.66
C GLN A 11 1.83 3.11 6.45
N CYS A 12 1.38 3.76 7.53
CA CYS A 12 1.01 5.16 7.47
C CYS A 12 2.24 6.07 7.47
N GLN A 13 2.32 7.02 6.54
CA GLN A 13 3.38 8.02 6.54
C GLN A 13 3.20 9.09 7.61
N HIS A 14 1.98 9.26 8.14
CA HIS A 14 1.68 10.31 9.13
C HIS A 14 2.01 9.86 10.56
N CYS A 15 1.46 8.72 11.00
CA CYS A 15 1.68 8.18 12.35
C CYS A 15 2.72 7.05 12.41
N GLN A 16 3.26 6.62 11.26
CA GLN A 16 4.20 5.49 11.15
C GLN A 16 3.65 4.12 11.60
N GLY A 17 2.36 4.06 11.96
CA GLY A 17 1.67 2.81 12.32
C GLY A 17 1.59 1.84 11.15
N ARG A 18 1.77 0.54 11.43
CA ARG A 18 1.72 -0.55 10.47
C ARG A 18 0.53 -1.45 10.73
N PHE A 19 -0.17 -1.87 9.70
CA PHE A 19 -1.35 -2.73 9.82
C PHE A 19 -1.50 -3.65 8.60
N LEU A 20 -2.14 -4.80 8.79
CA LEU A 20 -2.35 -5.82 7.76
C LEU A 20 -3.82 -5.80 7.34
N MET A 21 -4.07 -5.90 6.03
CA MET A 21 -5.42 -6.01 5.47
C MET A 21 -5.55 -7.29 4.65
N GLU A 22 -6.66 -8.01 4.90
CA GLU A 22 -7.03 -9.28 4.26
C GLU A 22 -8.21 -9.13 3.28
N GLU A 23 -8.78 -7.94 3.10
CA GLU A 23 -9.83 -7.67 2.12
C GLU A 23 -9.72 -6.22 1.63
N TYR A 24 -9.52 -6.03 0.32
CA TYR A 24 -9.44 -4.75 -0.40
C TYR A 24 -8.32 -3.77 0.05
N PRO A 25 -7.86 -2.86 -0.84
CA PRO A 25 -6.88 -1.87 -0.44
C PRO A 25 -7.47 -0.94 0.62
N ALA A 26 -6.72 -0.69 1.69
CA ALA A 26 -7.10 0.34 2.64
C ALA A 26 -7.01 1.72 1.97
N ASP A 27 -8.04 2.55 2.16
CA ASP A 27 -8.02 3.96 1.76
C ASP A 27 -7.43 4.86 2.85
N ARG A 28 -7.45 4.39 4.12
CA ARG A 28 -7.06 5.18 5.30
C ARG A 28 -6.30 4.36 6.33
N CYS A 29 -5.44 5.04 7.09
CA CYS A 29 -4.76 4.45 8.22
C CYS A 29 -5.74 4.06 9.31
N TRP A 30 -5.65 2.81 9.76
CA TRP A 30 -6.44 2.29 10.88
C TRP A 30 -6.27 3.09 12.19
N TYR A 31 -5.07 3.64 12.45
CA TYR A 31 -4.76 4.31 13.72
C TYR A 31 -5.16 5.78 13.75
N CYS A 32 -4.87 6.52 12.68
CA CYS A 32 -5.03 7.98 12.66
C CYS A 32 -5.99 8.49 11.59
N GLY A 33 -6.58 7.60 10.77
CA GLY A 33 -7.50 7.96 9.69
C GLY A 33 -6.84 8.66 8.49
N SER A 34 -5.52 8.83 8.48
CA SER A 34 -4.82 9.50 7.38
C SER A 34 -4.86 8.68 6.09
N GLU A 35 -5.12 9.34 4.97
CA GLU A 35 -5.09 8.75 3.62
C GLU A 35 -3.65 8.50 3.11
N ARG A 36 -2.65 8.99 3.84
CA ARG A 36 -1.23 8.82 3.52
C ARG A 36 -0.73 7.46 4.01
N ILE A 37 -1.14 6.39 3.34
CA ILE A 37 -0.69 5.03 3.61
C ILE A 37 0.05 4.46 2.40
N LEU A 38 1.11 3.70 2.66
CA LEU A 38 1.90 3.00 1.65
C LEU A 38 1.76 1.50 1.85
N ASP A 39 1.53 0.77 0.78
CA ASP A 39 1.69 -0.67 0.78
C ASP A 39 3.18 -1.05 0.70
N ARG A 40 3.55 -2.12 1.41
CA ARG A 40 4.91 -2.66 1.42
C ARG A 40 5.34 -3.25 0.08
N ARG A 41 4.43 -3.68 -0.81
CA ARG A 41 4.81 -4.08 -2.18
C ARG A 41 5.27 -2.87 -2.99
N THR A 42 4.64 -1.71 -2.81
CA THR A 42 5.06 -0.44 -3.41
C THR A 42 6.42 0.03 -2.88
N LEU A 43 6.72 -0.22 -1.60
CA LEU A 43 8.04 0.08 -1.02
C LEU A 43 9.17 -0.81 -1.56
N ARG A 44 8.87 -2.07 -1.92
CA ARG A 44 9.88 -3.01 -2.46
C ARG A 44 10.19 -2.82 -3.95
N ASN A 45 9.31 -2.17 -4.70
CA ASN A 45 9.53 -1.80 -6.11
C ASN A 45 9.32 -0.30 -6.30
N PRO A 46 10.34 0.55 -6.07
CA PRO A 46 10.28 1.97 -6.45
C PRO A 46 10.32 2.19 -7.99
N THR A 47 10.04 1.17 -8.80
CA THR A 47 10.25 1.19 -10.25
C THR A 47 8.91 1.15 -10.98
N GLU A 48 8.74 2.13 -11.87
CA GLU A 48 7.71 2.22 -12.92
C GLU A 48 6.46 3.04 -12.59
N THR A 49 6.67 4.34 -12.36
CA THR A 49 5.73 5.33 -12.91
C THR A 49 6.52 6.52 -13.46
N SER A 50 7.07 6.35 -14.66
CA SER A 50 7.27 7.46 -15.60
C SER A 50 7.49 6.89 -17.01
N SER A 51 6.44 6.29 -17.57
CA SER A 51 6.32 6.17 -19.03
C SER A 51 5.73 7.46 -19.61
N SER A 52 6.29 7.85 -20.76
CA SER A 52 5.80 8.84 -21.72
C SER A 52 6.23 10.31 -21.54
N LYS A 53 7.43 10.62 -22.03
CA LYS A 53 7.61 11.79 -22.92
C LYS A 53 8.49 11.38 -24.11
N ILE A 54 7.84 11.05 -25.22
CA ILE A 54 8.45 10.85 -26.54
C ILE A 54 8.77 12.24 -27.11
N PRO A 55 10.00 12.49 -27.59
CA PRO A 55 10.22 13.37 -28.73
C PRO A 55 10.57 12.58 -30.00
#